data_AF-A0A838F2J8-F1
#
_entry.id   AF-A0A838F2J8-F1
#
_cell.length_a   1.000
_cell.length_b   1.000
_cell.length_c   1.000
_cell.angle_alpha   90.00
_cell.angle_beta   90.00
_cell.angle_gamma   90.00
#
_symmetry.space_group_name_H-M   'P 1'
#
loop_
_entity.id
_entity.type
_entity.pdbx_description
1 polymer ?
#
loop_
_entity_poly.entity_id
_entity_poly.type
_entity_poly.pdbx_seq_one_letter_code
_entity_poly.pdbx_strand_id
1 'polypeptide(L)'
;NNVRQVTNMPGANWAPVFTPDGKQILFASNYEYERGFPFNLYLINLDGTGLEKVTYSNMFDAFAMFSPDGKYLVFCSNRNNGGTRDTNVFVAEWVD
;
A
#
# COMPACT_ATOMS: atom_id res chain seq x y z
N ASN A 1 13.60 19.84 -11.96
CA ASN A 1 13.26 20.46 -10.66
C ASN A 1 11.77 20.72 -10.58
N ASN A 2 10.97 19.71 -10.21
CA ASN A 2 9.54 19.85 -9.90
C ASN A 2 9.12 18.72 -8.95
N VAL A 3 9.88 18.53 -7.86
CA VAL A 3 9.57 17.53 -6.83
C VAL A 3 8.48 18.12 -5.93
N ARG A 4 7.37 17.40 -5.76
CA ARG A 4 6.30 17.77 -4.82
C ARG A 4 5.99 16.61 -3.89
N GLN A 5 5.66 16.92 -2.65
CA GLN A 5 5.13 15.97 -1.69
C GLN A 5 3.66 15.66 -2.03
N VAL A 6 3.29 14.38 -2.01
CA VAL A 6 1.90 13.93 -2.27
C VAL A 6 1.17 13.62 -0.96
N THR A 7 1.83 12.93 -0.02
CA THR A 7 1.25 12.55 1.27
C THR A 7 1.59 13.58 2.35
N ASN A 8 0.60 14.04 3.12
CA ASN A 8 0.80 14.94 4.27
C ASN A 8 0.11 14.41 5.54
N MET A 9 0.58 13.25 6.00
CA MET A 9 0.02 12.51 7.13
C MET A 9 1.14 12.05 8.07
N PRO A 10 0.86 11.80 9.36
CA PRO A 10 1.84 11.23 10.28
C PRO A 10 2.25 9.82 9.86
N GLY A 11 3.26 9.26 10.54
CA GLY A 11 3.75 7.92 10.27
C GLY A 11 4.63 7.80 9.02
N ALA A 12 4.97 6.57 8.69
CA ALA A 12 5.78 6.22 7.52
C ALA A 12 4.89 5.97 6.31
N ASN A 13 5.22 6.61 5.19
CA ASN A 13 4.51 6.48 3.91
C ASN A 13 5.54 6.09 2.85
N TRP A 14 5.52 4.83 2.39
CA TRP A 14 6.65 4.25 1.66
C TRP A 14 6.24 3.09 0.75
N ALA A 15 7.21 2.56 -0.01
CA ALA A 15 7.02 1.53 -1.03
C ALA A 15 5.89 1.85 -2.04
N PRO A 16 5.92 3.01 -2.71
CA PRO A 16 4.87 3.41 -3.62
C PRO A 16 4.94 2.66 -4.95
N VAL A 17 3.79 2.49 -5.59
CA VAL A 17 3.63 2.05 -6.98
C VAL A 17 2.48 2.83 -7.63
N PHE A 18 2.57 3.12 -8.93
CA PHE A 18 1.44 3.69 -9.66
C PHE A 18 0.38 2.61 -9.93
N THR A 19 -0.89 3.01 -9.96
CA THR A 19 -1.93 2.20 -10.59
C THR A 19 -1.62 2.00 -12.09
N PRO A 20 -2.09 0.92 -12.73
CA PRO A 20 -1.83 0.66 -14.15
C PRO A 20 -2.27 1.80 -15.08
N ASP A 21 -3.34 2.51 -14.71
CA ASP A 21 -3.85 3.67 -15.43
C ASP A 21 -3.09 4.99 -15.15
N GLY A 22 -2.14 4.96 -14.21
CA GLY A 22 -1.29 6.08 -13.82
C GLY A 22 -1.98 7.20 -13.04
N LYS A 23 -3.25 7.03 -12.63
CA LYS A 23 -4.02 8.11 -11.98
C LYS A 23 -3.82 8.20 -10.47
N GLN A 24 -3.45 7.10 -9.83
CA GLN A 24 -3.27 7.02 -8.39
C GLN A 24 -1.95 6.36 -8.01
N ILE A 25 -1.57 6.53 -6.75
CA ILE A 25 -0.41 5.90 -6.13
C ILE A 25 -0.91 4.98 -5.03
N LEU A 26 -0.53 3.71 -5.09
CA LEU A 26 -0.69 2.74 -4.01
C LEU A 26 0.58 2.73 -3.16
N PHE A 27 0.48 2.81 -1.84
CA PHE A 27 1.64 2.84 -0.94
C PHE A 27 1.32 2.21 0.41
N ALA A 28 2.37 1.81 1.15
CA ALA A 28 2.22 1.29 2.50
C ALA A 28 2.26 2.44 3.53
N SER A 29 1.34 2.41 4.48
CA SER A 29 1.31 3.38 5.58
C SER A 29 0.85 2.79 6.91
N ASN A 30 1.35 3.40 7.99
CA ASN A 30 0.94 3.16 9.36
C ASN A 30 0.31 4.42 10.00
N TYR A 31 -0.12 5.42 9.19
CA TYR A 31 -0.56 6.73 9.69
C TYR A 31 -1.71 6.67 10.71
N GLU A 32 -2.55 5.62 10.66
CA GLU A 32 -3.65 5.42 11.61
C GLU A 32 -3.21 4.89 12.98
N TYR A 33 -1.93 4.54 13.15
CA TYR A 33 -1.45 3.81 14.32
C TYR A 33 -0.27 4.50 15.00
N GLU A 34 -0.51 5.03 16.21
CA GLU A 34 0.49 5.77 16.99
C GLU A 34 1.77 4.97 17.28
N ARG A 35 1.66 3.64 17.41
CA ARG A 35 2.81 2.76 17.69
C ARG A 35 3.65 2.42 16.46
N GLY A 36 3.30 2.94 15.29
CA GLY A 36 4.02 2.71 14.03
C GLY A 36 3.78 1.33 13.39
N PHE A 37 2.75 0.60 13.84
CA PHE A 37 2.32 -0.69 13.31
C PHE A 37 0.84 -0.90 13.67
N PRO A 38 0.00 -1.57 12.86
CA PRO A 38 0.27 -2.24 11.57
C PRO A 38 0.54 -1.32 10.38
N PHE A 39 0.95 -1.94 9.25
CA PHE A 39 1.03 -1.29 7.94
C PHE A 39 -0.06 -1.84 7.04
N ASN A 40 -0.78 -0.94 6.38
CA ASN A 40 -1.77 -1.26 5.36
C ASN A 40 -1.45 -0.54 4.06
N LEU A 41 -2.02 -1.01 2.95
CA LEU A 41 -1.92 -0.35 1.66
C LEU A 41 -3.01 0.71 1.52
N TYR A 42 -2.65 1.85 0.93
CA TYR A 42 -3.54 2.97 0.67
C TYR A 42 -3.36 3.50 -0.75
N LEU A 43 -4.46 3.91 -1.38
CA LEU A 43 -4.48 4.67 -2.62
C LEU A 43 -4.56 6.16 -2.33
N ILE A 44 -3.96 6.96 -3.21
CA ILE A 44 -4.07 8.42 -3.19
C ILE A 44 -3.94 8.97 -4.60
N ASN A 45 -4.67 10.04 -4.90
CA ASN A 45 -4.51 10.77 -6.16
C ASN A 45 -3.15 11.46 -6.20
N LEU A 46 -2.66 11.75 -7.42
CA LEU A 46 -1.36 12.40 -7.59
C LEU A 46 -1.26 13.78 -6.91
N ASP A 47 -2.39 14.47 -6.72
CA ASP A 47 -2.48 15.76 -6.04
C ASP A 47 -2.58 15.68 -4.51
N GLY A 48 -2.58 14.47 -3.95
CA GLY A 48 -2.69 14.23 -2.50
C GLY A 48 -4.13 14.12 -1.99
N THR A 49 -5.14 14.19 -2.86
CA THR A 49 -6.54 13.99 -2.50
C THR A 49 -6.96 12.53 -2.62
N GLY A 50 -8.19 12.20 -2.17
CA GLY A 50 -8.78 10.88 -2.41
C GLY A 50 -8.02 9.73 -1.73
N LEU A 51 -7.55 9.95 -0.50
CA LEU A 51 -6.94 8.89 0.29
C LEU A 51 -7.96 7.78 0.57
N GLU A 52 -7.61 6.56 0.21
CA GLU A 52 -8.44 5.37 0.39
C GLU A 52 -7.60 4.23 0.97
N LYS A 53 -8.15 3.50 1.94
CA LYS A 53 -7.52 2.31 2.51
C LYS A 53 -7.89 1.08 1.69
N VAL A 54 -6.89 0.33 1.22
CA VAL A 54 -7.08 -0.82 0.33
C VAL A 54 -6.99 -2.14 1.10
N THR A 55 -6.10 -2.23 2.09
CA THR A 55 -6.01 -3.43 2.95
C THR A 55 -6.38 -3.13 4.39
N TYR A 56 -6.90 -4.15 5.08
CA TYR A 56 -7.42 -4.05 6.45
C TYR A 56 -6.77 -5.09 7.37
N SER A 57 -5.49 -5.36 7.12
CA SER A 57 -4.70 -6.29 7.90
C SER A 57 -4.37 -5.68 9.26
N ASN A 58 -4.47 -6.51 10.31
CA ASN A 58 -3.90 -6.20 11.63
C ASN A 58 -2.39 -6.49 11.70
N MET A 59 -1.78 -6.83 10.56
CA MET A 59 -0.38 -7.23 10.42
C MET A 59 0.36 -6.26 9.49
N PHE A 60 1.38 -6.74 8.79
CA PHE A 60 2.14 -5.95 7.83
C PHE A 60 1.65 -6.24 6.42
N ASP A 61 1.31 -5.22 5.64
CA ASP A 61 1.13 -5.27 4.19
C ASP A 61 1.98 -4.16 3.52
N ALA A 62 2.85 -4.50 2.56
CA ALA A 62 3.69 -3.54 1.83
C ALA A 62 4.23 -4.09 0.50
N PHE A 63 5.09 -3.31 -0.17
CA PHE A 63 5.85 -3.70 -1.37
C PHE A 63 4.95 -4.20 -2.52
N ALA A 64 3.88 -3.45 -2.77
CA ALA A 64 2.89 -3.80 -3.77
C ALA A 64 3.41 -3.55 -5.20
N MET A 65 3.01 -4.40 -6.14
CA MET A 65 3.26 -4.23 -7.57
C MET A 65 2.05 -4.71 -8.37
N PHE A 66 1.66 -3.95 -9.39
CA PHE A 66 0.63 -4.37 -10.33
C PHE A 66 1.22 -5.27 -11.43
N SER A 67 0.43 -6.24 -11.91
CA SER A 67 0.75 -6.95 -13.14
C SER A 67 0.74 -5.99 -14.33
N PRO A 68 1.50 -6.27 -15.41
CA PRO A 68 1.55 -5.39 -16.59
C PRO A 68 0.19 -5.16 -17.25
N ASP A 69 -0.74 -6.11 -17.12
CA ASP A 69 -2.12 -6.02 -17.63
C ASP A 69 -3.12 -5.44 -16.62
N GLY A 70 -2.66 -5.06 -15.43
CA GLY A 70 -3.46 -4.45 -14.37
C GLY A 70 -4.44 -5.36 -13.65
N LYS A 71 -4.49 -6.66 -14.01
CA LYS A 71 -5.46 -7.61 -13.43
C LYS A 71 -5.10 -8.11 -12.05
N TYR A 72 -3.83 -8.04 -11.67
CA TYR A 72 -3.34 -8.59 -10.42
C TYR A 72 -2.52 -7.57 -9.65
N LEU A 73 -2.65 -7.63 -8.34
CA LEU A 73 -1.76 -6.99 -7.39
C LEU A 73 -0.97 -8.06 -6.65
N VAL A 74 0.35 -8.00 -6.70
CA VAL A 74 1.23 -8.78 -5.82
C VAL A 74 1.74 -7.90 -4.69
N PHE A 75 1.86 -8.43 -3.49
CA PHE A 75 2.36 -7.67 -2.34
C PHE A 75 2.86 -8.60 -1.22
N CYS A 76 3.67 -8.06 -0.32
CA CYS A 76 4.20 -8.79 0.81
C CYS A 76 3.27 -8.63 2.02
N SER A 77 3.00 -9.72 2.74
CA SER A 77 2.20 -9.68 3.96
C SER A 77 2.64 -10.68 5.02
N ASN A 78 2.37 -10.35 6.28
CA ASN A 78 2.50 -11.25 7.43
C ASN A 78 1.20 -11.97 7.80
N ARG A 79 0.18 -11.91 6.94
CA ARG A 79 -1.07 -12.68 7.12
C ARG A 79 -0.80 -14.18 7.10
N ASN A 80 -1.64 -14.94 7.80
CA ASN A 80 -1.62 -16.40 7.84
C ASN A 80 -0.27 -17.03 8.25
N ASN A 81 0.54 -16.30 9.04
CA ASN A 81 1.88 -16.73 9.43
C ASN A 81 1.93 -17.61 10.69
N GLY A 82 0.79 -18.08 11.20
CA GLY A 82 0.74 -18.95 12.39
C GLY A 82 1.28 -18.29 13.68
N GLY A 83 1.35 -16.96 13.76
CA GLY A 83 1.89 -16.22 14.90
C GLY A 83 3.40 -16.00 14.86
N THR A 84 4.07 -16.38 13.76
CA THR A 84 5.48 -16.05 13.54
C THR A 84 5.62 -14.58 13.08
N ARG A 85 6.78 -14.24 12.50
CA ARG A 85 7.01 -12.96 11.82
C ARG A 85 7.26 -13.14 10.33
N ASP A 86 6.89 -14.29 9.77
CA ASP A 86 7.15 -14.60 8.37
C ASP A 86 6.40 -13.62 7.48
N THR A 87 7.11 -13.11 6.49
CA THR A 87 6.57 -12.29 5.41
C THR A 87 6.52 -13.15 4.16
N ASN A 88 5.33 -13.29 3.58
CA ASN A 88 5.11 -14.05 2.36
C ASN A 88 4.55 -13.15 1.26
N VAL A 89 4.64 -13.62 0.01
CA VAL A 89 4.09 -12.92 -1.15
C VAL A 89 2.67 -13.41 -1.42
N PHE A 90 1.76 -12.46 -1.58
CA PHE A 90 0.36 -12.71 -1.91
C PHE A 90 0.03 -12.09 -3.25
N VAL A 91 -0.88 -12.73 -3.98
CA VAL A 91 -1.48 -12.22 -5.21
C VAL A 91 -2.98 -12.07 -5.00
N ALA A 92 -3.55 -10.98 -5.48
CA ALA A 92 -4.99 -10.74 -5.52
C ALA A 92 -5.37 -10.26 -6.92
N GLU A 93 -6.59 -10.57 -7.35
CA GLU A 93 -7.21 -9.88 -8.49
C GLU A 93 -7.47 -8.43 -8.11
N TRP A 94 -7.18 -7.52 -9.03
CA TRP A 94 -7.41 -6.10 -8.86
C TRP A 94 -8.69 -5.69 -9.61
N VAL A 95 -9.52 -4.90 -8.93
CA VAL A 95 -10.75 -4.32 -9.47
C VAL A 95 -10.72 -2.84 -9.12
N ASP A 96 -10.76 -1.99 -10.16
CA ASP A 96 -10.83 -0.53 -10.02
C ASP A 96 -12.17 -0.06 -9.41
#